data_AF-A0A953HC79-F1
#
_entry.id   AF-A0A953HC79-F1
#
_cell.length_a   1.000
_cell.length_b   1.000
_cell.length_c   1.000
_cell.angle_alpha   90.00
_cell.angle_beta   90.00
_cell.angle_gamma   90.00
#
_symmetry.space_group_name_H-M   'P 1'
#
loop_
_entity.id
_entity.type
_entity.pdbx_description
1 polymer ?
#
loop_
_entity_poly.entity_id
_entity_poly.type
_entity_poly.pdbx_seq_one_letter_code
_entity_poly.pdbx_strand_id
1 'polypeptide(L)'
;MKFTPMSYKYLTLFSVCILMGSTVLAQNRKNKKEDKQQQEAAAPYMVDTFINPIPTQRALFTTKVYNVIDQIDKRDGKIDEYVKFRDDASSETATQALIRDASRLVMIVENMNADHASKIRYHRMVEASLKRLNQLPWSEMKARDFTEHIAAIRNMIIADHEKSLTAYVTQNPNLVTLEYIENFDDVAAKTKLYEQLAAKYPEKLVHKLPSIIKEPYADHIVTAAAKVMPGTILTYAQSNSQLSGLVRRNSDPLVKNIVQIADKSRNTLKVLPFLGAIHRGEKTIAEIDKIANDDVQYLQALVDLVVADEQMGRRDLEREINIRTAKYVREINALHDASDAVRFKSIQGFRDIDYYVMIIGGQDEIYTSSFTRGPFALMIGKMGEKSGDQLLGELHHYHFRTFIRLTAGFSRLSNFLGTMKEEEKTRLMKMFVNNLEEGDVDDLTDAVDVADAYGSIKDSTLIQFLKDEIRSNYERVKFGKQPERHRSIWSSRLYF
;
A
#
# COMPACT_ATOMS: atom_id res chain seq x y z
N MET A 1 -7.80 -21.21 -111.21
CA MET A 1 -6.65 -21.95 -111.77
C MET A 1 -5.43 -21.02 -111.68
N LYS A 2 -4.44 -21.45 -110.90
CA LYS A 2 -3.01 -21.11 -110.99
C LYS A 2 -2.49 -19.66 -110.78
N PHE A 3 -1.73 -19.55 -109.68
CA PHE A 3 -0.43 -18.88 -109.47
C PHE A 3 -0.36 -17.37 -109.15
N THR A 4 -0.11 -17.12 -107.85
CA THR A 4 0.86 -16.18 -107.24
C THR A 4 2.25 -16.23 -107.91
N PRO A 5 3.25 -15.34 -107.65
CA PRO A 5 3.39 -14.41 -106.51
C PRO A 5 4.01 -13.03 -106.87
N MET A 6 4.08 -12.09 -105.92
CA MET A 6 5.21 -11.15 -105.91
C MET A 6 5.58 -10.69 -104.49
N SER A 7 6.89 -10.69 -104.26
CA SER A 7 7.64 -10.35 -103.04
C SER A 7 8.20 -8.93 -103.22
N TYR A 8 8.04 -7.97 -102.30
CA TYR A 8 8.87 -7.61 -101.13
C TYR A 8 9.43 -6.18 -101.25
N LYS A 9 9.15 -5.37 -100.20
CA LYS A 9 9.91 -4.20 -99.66
C LYS A 9 10.03 -2.96 -100.58
N TYR A 10 9.79 -1.72 -100.13
CA TYR A 10 9.94 -1.07 -98.82
C TYR A 10 8.89 0.05 -98.67
N LEU A 11 8.44 0.35 -97.45
CA LEU A 11 8.75 1.61 -96.77
C LEU A 11 8.12 1.64 -95.37
N THR A 12 8.96 1.79 -94.37
CA THR A 12 8.64 2.17 -93.00
C THR A 12 8.08 3.59 -92.95
N LEU A 13 6.90 3.79 -92.35
CA LEU A 13 6.67 4.62 -91.14
C LEU A 13 5.16 4.76 -90.87
N PHE A 14 4.84 4.99 -89.59
CA PHE A 14 3.53 5.35 -89.02
C PHE A 14 2.47 4.25 -88.90
N SER A 15 2.31 3.72 -87.68
CA SER A 15 1.06 3.80 -86.87
C SER A 15 1.04 2.73 -85.78
N VAL A 16 1.83 2.95 -84.72
CA VAL A 16 1.56 2.43 -83.37
C VAL A 16 0.68 3.47 -82.69
N CYS A 17 -0.47 3.08 -82.13
CA CYS A 17 -1.09 3.66 -80.90
C CYS A 17 -2.62 3.41 -80.73
N ILE A 18 -3.17 2.21 -80.98
CA ILE A 18 -4.60 1.94 -80.64
C ILE A 18 -4.86 0.67 -79.79
N LEU A 19 -3.86 -0.11 -79.38
CA LEU A 19 -4.10 -1.32 -78.56
C LEU A 19 -3.43 -1.37 -77.17
N MET A 20 -3.03 -0.22 -76.60
CA MET A 20 -2.50 -0.15 -75.22
C MET A 20 -3.33 0.74 -74.27
N GLY A 21 -4.53 1.18 -74.66
CA GLY A 21 -5.38 2.08 -73.85
C GLY A 21 -6.29 1.39 -72.83
N SER A 22 -6.62 0.11 -73.03
CA SER A 22 -7.59 -0.62 -72.18
C SER A 22 -6.98 -1.34 -70.99
N THR A 23 -5.66 -1.63 -71.01
CA THR A 23 -4.96 -2.30 -69.91
C THR A 23 -4.50 -1.32 -68.82
N VAL A 24 -4.06 -0.11 -69.19
CA VAL A 24 -3.56 0.90 -68.25
C VAL A 24 -4.67 1.52 -67.39
N LEU A 25 -5.88 1.72 -67.93
CA LEU A 25 -7.04 2.21 -67.16
C LEU A 25 -7.63 1.14 -66.22
N ALA A 26 -7.50 -0.15 -66.56
CA ALA A 26 -7.90 -1.27 -65.70
C ALA A 26 -6.89 -1.50 -64.57
N GLN A 27 -5.58 -1.40 -64.84
CA GLN A 27 -4.53 -1.47 -63.82
C GLN A 27 -4.52 -0.26 -62.89
N ASN A 28 -4.76 0.96 -63.38
CA ASN A 28 -4.88 2.13 -62.49
C ASN A 28 -6.15 2.13 -61.63
N ARG A 29 -7.26 1.50 -62.05
CA ARG A 29 -8.45 1.30 -61.19
C ARG A 29 -8.28 0.15 -60.20
N LYS A 30 -7.46 -0.86 -60.51
CA LYS A 30 -7.07 -1.92 -59.58
C LYS A 30 -6.08 -1.41 -58.55
N ASN A 31 -5.03 -0.68 -58.95
CA ASN A 31 -4.07 -0.08 -58.04
C ASN A 31 -4.69 1.01 -57.15
N LYS A 32 -5.67 1.81 -57.61
CA LYS A 32 -6.42 2.73 -56.72
C LYS A 32 -7.39 2.02 -55.74
N LYS A 33 -7.76 0.77 -56.02
CA LYS A 33 -8.57 -0.08 -55.11
C LYS A 33 -7.68 -0.88 -54.16
N GLU A 34 -6.50 -1.29 -54.61
CA GLU A 34 -5.49 -2.02 -53.83
C GLU A 34 -4.69 -1.06 -52.92
N ASP A 35 -4.37 0.17 -53.35
CA ASP A 35 -3.82 1.24 -52.47
C ASP A 35 -4.84 1.76 -51.45
N LYS A 36 -6.15 1.53 -51.67
CA LYS A 36 -7.19 1.76 -50.66
C LYS A 36 -7.39 0.56 -49.71
N GLN A 37 -6.66 -0.54 -49.92
CA GLN A 37 -6.77 -1.77 -49.11
C GLN A 37 -5.48 -2.14 -48.36
N GLN A 38 -4.45 -1.28 -48.36
CA GLN A 38 -3.27 -1.43 -47.50
C GLN A 38 -2.81 -0.10 -46.88
N GLN A 39 -3.74 0.78 -46.52
CA GLN A 39 -3.56 1.46 -45.23
C GLN A 39 -3.87 0.37 -44.20
N GLU A 40 -2.88 -0.03 -43.39
CA GLU A 40 -3.18 -0.71 -42.13
C GLU A 40 -4.27 0.12 -41.46
N ALA A 41 -5.50 -0.40 -41.45
CA ALA A 41 -6.59 0.28 -40.78
C ALA A 41 -6.10 0.47 -39.35
N ALA A 42 -5.98 1.73 -38.91
CA ALA A 42 -5.57 2.02 -37.55
C ALA A 42 -6.37 1.12 -36.62
N ALA A 43 -5.71 0.50 -35.64
CA ALA A 43 -6.37 -0.43 -34.72
C ALA A 43 -7.71 0.18 -34.29
N PRO A 44 -8.84 -0.56 -34.25
CA PRO A 44 -10.17 0.03 -34.11
C PRO A 44 -10.33 1.00 -32.92
N TYR A 45 -9.45 0.89 -31.93
CA TYR A 45 -9.37 1.70 -30.72
C TYR A 45 -8.64 3.04 -30.87
N MET A 46 -7.95 3.28 -31.99
CA MET A 46 -7.18 4.49 -32.30
C MET A 46 -7.94 5.49 -33.17
N VAL A 47 -9.14 5.11 -33.64
CA VAL A 47 -9.99 5.94 -34.49
C VAL A 47 -10.91 6.79 -33.61
N ASP A 48 -10.89 8.11 -33.82
CA ASP A 48 -11.67 9.12 -33.08
C ASP A 48 -13.02 9.45 -33.73
N THR A 49 -13.49 8.59 -34.63
CA THR A 49 -14.79 8.67 -35.29
C THR A 49 -15.42 7.28 -35.39
N PHE A 50 -16.74 7.22 -35.60
CA PHE A 50 -17.43 5.96 -35.84
C PHE A 50 -17.10 5.42 -37.24
N ILE A 51 -16.58 4.19 -37.31
CA ILE A 51 -16.33 3.50 -38.59
C ILE A 51 -17.65 3.14 -39.29
N ASN A 52 -18.68 2.81 -38.51
CA ASN A 52 -20.03 2.49 -38.99
C ASN A 52 -21.07 3.24 -38.14
N PRO A 53 -22.24 3.58 -38.70
CA PRO A 53 -23.35 4.14 -37.92
C PRO A 53 -23.76 3.21 -36.77
N ILE A 54 -24.11 3.79 -35.63
CA ILE A 54 -24.60 3.04 -34.46
C ILE A 54 -25.94 2.39 -34.83
N PRO A 55 -26.09 1.05 -34.72
CA PRO A 55 -27.36 0.40 -34.98
C PRO A 55 -28.44 0.86 -34.00
N THR A 56 -29.68 1.02 -34.49
CA THR A 56 -30.83 1.50 -33.70
C THR A 56 -31.02 0.73 -32.38
N GLN A 57 -30.80 -0.58 -32.40
CA GLN A 57 -30.91 -1.45 -31.22
C GLN A 57 -29.89 -1.12 -30.12
N ARG A 58 -28.75 -0.50 -30.45
CA ARG A 58 -27.71 -0.09 -29.49
C ARG A 58 -27.75 1.38 -29.11
N ALA A 59 -28.47 2.22 -29.86
CA ALA A 59 -28.57 3.66 -29.64
C ALA A 59 -29.03 4.02 -28.20
N LEU A 60 -29.90 3.20 -27.60
CA LEU A 60 -30.32 3.41 -26.21
C LEU A 60 -29.14 3.30 -25.22
N PHE A 61 -28.21 2.37 -25.42
CA PHE A 61 -27.09 2.15 -24.50
C PHE A 61 -26.02 3.24 -24.65
N THR A 62 -25.76 3.69 -25.88
CA THR A 62 -24.87 4.83 -26.11
C THR A 62 -25.44 6.11 -25.52
N THR A 63 -26.75 6.34 -25.67
CA THR A 63 -27.45 7.48 -25.05
C THR A 63 -27.32 7.46 -23.53
N LYS A 64 -27.40 6.30 -22.89
CA LYS A 64 -27.21 6.20 -21.44
C LYS A 64 -25.81 6.59 -20.99
N VAL A 65 -24.77 6.27 -21.77
CA VAL A 65 -23.40 6.73 -21.49
C VAL A 65 -23.31 8.25 -21.60
N TYR A 66 -23.80 8.83 -22.70
CA TYR A 66 -23.79 10.29 -22.89
C TYR A 66 -24.58 11.03 -21.81
N ASN A 67 -25.73 10.51 -21.38
CA ASN A 67 -26.48 11.10 -20.27
C ASN A 67 -25.67 11.18 -18.96
N VAL A 68 -24.75 10.25 -18.72
CA VAL A 68 -23.84 10.31 -17.55
C VAL A 68 -22.74 11.35 -17.78
N ILE A 69 -22.24 11.48 -19.00
CA ILE A 69 -21.28 12.54 -19.38
C ILE A 69 -21.93 13.92 -19.19
N ASP A 70 -23.17 14.11 -19.62
CA ASP A 70 -23.92 15.37 -19.40
C ASP A 70 -24.14 15.67 -17.91
N GLN A 71 -24.32 14.63 -17.08
CA GLN A 71 -24.40 14.79 -15.61
C GLN A 71 -23.07 15.19 -14.99
N ILE A 72 -21.96 14.72 -15.55
CA ILE A 72 -20.60 15.07 -15.15
C ILE A 72 -20.32 16.53 -15.55
N ASP A 73 -20.66 16.91 -16.78
CA ASP A 73 -20.58 18.28 -17.30
C ASP A 73 -21.35 19.25 -16.38
N LYS A 74 -22.60 18.90 -16.07
CA LYS A 74 -23.49 19.66 -15.17
C LYS A 74 -22.98 19.84 -13.73
N ARG A 75 -21.92 19.18 -13.31
CA ARG A 75 -21.46 19.22 -11.92
C ARG A 75 -21.01 20.62 -11.49
N ASP A 76 -20.54 21.46 -12.41
CA ASP A 76 -20.20 22.86 -12.13
C ASP A 76 -21.38 23.84 -12.31
N GLY A 77 -22.56 23.30 -12.63
CA GLY A 77 -23.81 24.03 -12.84
C GLY A 77 -24.14 24.31 -14.31
N LYS A 78 -23.30 23.94 -15.27
CA LYS A 78 -23.52 24.18 -16.72
C LYS A 78 -23.35 22.92 -17.55
N ILE A 79 -23.96 22.91 -18.73
CA ILE A 79 -23.68 21.89 -19.75
C ILE A 79 -23.06 22.65 -20.91
N ASP A 80 -21.73 22.71 -20.93
CA ASP A 80 -20.93 23.44 -21.92
C ASP A 80 -19.69 22.67 -22.40
N GLU A 81 -19.72 21.34 -22.25
CA GLU A 81 -18.63 20.42 -22.59
C GLU A 81 -17.31 20.73 -21.86
N TYR A 82 -17.43 21.33 -20.67
CA TYR A 82 -16.32 21.80 -19.86
C TYR A 82 -16.61 21.56 -18.38
N VAL A 83 -15.63 20.99 -17.68
CA VAL A 83 -15.75 20.73 -16.25
C VAL A 83 -14.82 21.66 -15.50
N LYS A 84 -15.38 22.66 -14.82
CA LYS A 84 -14.59 23.50 -13.93
C LYS A 84 -14.06 22.69 -12.74
N PHE A 85 -12.75 22.75 -12.56
CA PHE A 85 -12.01 22.21 -11.43
C PHE A 85 -11.16 23.30 -10.76
N ARG A 86 -10.39 22.92 -9.73
CA ARG A 86 -9.63 23.81 -8.82
C ARG A 86 -8.93 25.00 -9.49
N ASP A 87 -8.32 24.78 -10.65
CA ASP A 87 -7.61 25.76 -11.47
C ASP A 87 -7.79 25.42 -12.96
N ASP A 88 -7.44 26.35 -13.86
CA ASP A 88 -7.69 26.20 -15.30
C ASP A 88 -6.95 25.00 -15.92
N ALA A 89 -5.71 24.73 -15.50
CA ALA A 89 -4.93 23.60 -16.03
C ALA A 89 -5.50 22.26 -15.57
N SER A 90 -5.92 22.18 -14.31
CA SER A 90 -6.63 21.02 -13.77
C SER A 90 -8.01 20.85 -14.41
N SER A 91 -8.69 21.94 -14.76
CA SER A 91 -10.00 21.91 -15.44
C SER A 91 -9.88 21.39 -16.87
N GLU A 92 -8.86 21.81 -17.62
CA GLU A 92 -8.60 21.25 -18.97
C GLU A 92 -8.27 19.75 -18.88
N THR A 93 -7.46 19.35 -17.90
CA THR A 93 -7.13 17.93 -17.68
C THR A 93 -8.36 17.11 -17.33
N ALA A 94 -9.22 17.61 -16.43
CA ALA A 94 -10.47 16.95 -16.06
C ALA A 94 -11.44 16.87 -17.24
N THR A 95 -11.60 17.97 -18.00
CA THR A 95 -12.45 18.03 -19.20
C THR A 95 -11.97 17.04 -20.26
N GLN A 96 -10.67 16.98 -20.52
CA GLN A 96 -10.09 16.03 -21.47
C GLN A 96 -10.42 14.59 -21.07
N ALA A 97 -10.27 14.23 -19.80
CA ALA A 97 -10.56 12.87 -19.33
C ALA A 97 -12.07 12.55 -19.31
N LEU A 98 -12.85 13.40 -18.65
CA LEU A 98 -14.23 13.11 -18.24
C LEU A 98 -15.27 13.40 -19.34
N ILE A 99 -14.96 14.28 -20.28
CA ILE A 99 -15.87 14.64 -21.38
C ILE A 99 -15.35 14.01 -22.67
N ARG A 100 -14.15 14.39 -23.11
CA ARG A 100 -13.62 14.00 -24.43
C ARG A 100 -13.23 12.53 -24.47
N ASP A 101 -12.38 12.07 -23.55
CA ASP A 101 -11.91 10.69 -23.52
C ASP A 101 -13.00 9.71 -23.07
N ALA A 102 -13.89 10.12 -22.16
CA ALA A 102 -15.08 9.35 -21.81
C ALA A 102 -16.00 9.14 -23.03
N SER A 103 -16.23 10.19 -23.84
CA SER A 103 -16.98 10.08 -25.11
C SER A 103 -16.30 9.14 -26.10
N ARG A 104 -14.96 9.13 -26.15
CA ARG A 104 -14.19 8.20 -26.99
C ARG A 104 -14.39 6.74 -26.62
N LEU A 105 -14.74 6.41 -25.37
CA LEU A 105 -15.06 5.02 -24.99
C LEU A 105 -16.23 4.46 -25.80
N VAL A 106 -17.24 5.29 -26.11
CA VAL A 106 -18.38 4.87 -26.95
C VAL A 106 -17.91 4.50 -28.36
N MET A 107 -17.00 5.29 -28.93
CA MET A 107 -16.44 5.04 -30.26
C MET A 107 -15.59 3.77 -30.26
N ILE A 108 -14.74 3.58 -29.25
CA ILE A 108 -13.95 2.34 -29.07
C ILE A 108 -14.86 1.11 -29.05
N VAL A 109 -15.94 1.14 -28.26
CA VAL A 109 -16.92 0.03 -28.16
C VAL A 109 -17.68 -0.21 -29.47
N GLU A 110 -18.03 0.84 -30.21
CA GLU A 110 -18.73 0.67 -31.48
C GLU A 110 -17.82 0.25 -32.63
N ASN A 111 -16.54 0.65 -32.61
CA ASN A 111 -15.56 0.33 -33.64
C ASN A 111 -14.93 -1.06 -33.46
N MET A 112 -14.82 -1.57 -32.24
CA MET A 112 -14.23 -2.89 -31.99
C MET A 112 -14.98 -4.02 -32.70
N ASN A 113 -14.24 -5.06 -33.06
CA ASN A 113 -14.80 -6.27 -33.69
C ASN A 113 -15.38 -7.21 -32.62
N ALA A 114 -16.44 -6.77 -31.95
CA ALA A 114 -17.18 -7.52 -30.94
C ALA A 114 -18.61 -7.80 -31.40
N ASP A 115 -19.20 -8.90 -30.92
CA ASP A 115 -20.60 -9.21 -31.18
C ASP A 115 -21.55 -8.19 -30.53
N HIS A 116 -22.82 -8.22 -30.94
CA HIS A 116 -23.83 -7.27 -30.48
C HIS A 116 -24.01 -7.28 -28.95
N ALA A 117 -24.02 -8.47 -28.32
CA ALA A 117 -24.22 -8.59 -26.88
C ALA A 117 -23.00 -8.07 -26.10
N SER A 118 -21.78 -8.33 -26.60
CA SER A 118 -20.55 -7.80 -26.02
C SER A 118 -20.47 -6.28 -26.08
N LYS A 119 -20.86 -5.65 -27.20
CA LYS A 119 -20.94 -4.18 -27.28
C LYS A 119 -21.93 -3.59 -26.29
N ILE A 120 -23.10 -4.21 -26.13
CA ILE A 120 -24.08 -3.79 -25.11
C ILE A 120 -23.49 -3.93 -23.69
N ARG A 121 -22.79 -5.03 -23.41
CA ARG A 121 -22.11 -5.26 -22.13
C ARG A 121 -21.12 -4.12 -21.86
N TYR A 122 -20.25 -3.80 -22.81
CA TYR A 122 -19.26 -2.74 -22.63
C TYR A 122 -19.89 -1.35 -22.45
N HIS A 123 -20.95 -0.99 -23.18
CA HIS A 123 -21.65 0.29 -22.93
C HIS A 123 -22.21 0.38 -21.52
N ARG A 124 -22.80 -0.71 -21.00
CA ARG A 124 -23.27 -0.75 -19.61
C ARG A 124 -22.12 -0.64 -18.61
N MET A 125 -20.97 -1.23 -18.91
CA MET A 125 -19.77 -1.11 -18.06
C MET A 125 -19.22 0.30 -18.06
N VAL A 126 -19.15 0.97 -19.22
CA VAL A 126 -18.77 2.39 -19.32
C VAL A 126 -19.75 3.25 -18.53
N GLU A 127 -21.06 3.07 -18.74
CA GLU A 127 -22.12 3.78 -18.00
C GLU A 127 -21.93 3.63 -16.48
N ALA A 128 -21.80 2.39 -15.99
CA ALA A 128 -21.64 2.12 -14.57
C ALA A 128 -20.34 2.71 -13.99
N SER A 129 -19.24 2.61 -14.75
CA SER A 129 -17.93 3.11 -14.35
C SER A 129 -17.91 4.64 -14.25
N LEU A 130 -18.52 5.34 -15.21
CA LEU A 130 -18.65 6.79 -15.20
C LEU A 130 -19.59 7.27 -14.09
N LYS A 131 -20.71 6.58 -13.84
CA LYS A 131 -21.60 6.91 -12.71
C LYS A 131 -20.86 6.82 -11.38
N ARG A 132 -20.07 5.77 -11.19
CA ARG A 132 -19.25 5.60 -9.99
C ARG A 132 -18.21 6.70 -9.86
N LEU A 133 -17.49 7.02 -10.94
CA LEU A 133 -16.50 8.10 -10.96
C LEU A 133 -17.13 9.46 -10.61
N ASN A 134 -18.37 9.70 -11.07
CA ASN A 134 -19.13 10.89 -10.72
C ASN A 134 -19.56 10.92 -9.24
N GLN A 135 -19.69 9.77 -8.57
CA GLN A 135 -20.06 9.71 -7.15
C GLN A 135 -18.87 9.90 -6.20
N LEU A 136 -17.63 9.88 -6.70
CA LEU A 136 -16.44 10.09 -5.87
C LEU A 136 -16.37 11.54 -5.34
N PRO A 137 -15.74 11.75 -4.17
CA PRO A 137 -15.52 13.07 -3.58
C PRO A 137 -14.43 13.81 -4.36
N TRP A 138 -14.81 14.50 -5.44
CA TRP A 138 -13.88 15.25 -6.31
C TRP A 138 -13.06 16.31 -5.57
N SER A 139 -13.52 16.77 -4.41
CA SER A 139 -12.76 17.67 -3.53
C SER A 139 -11.45 17.06 -3.05
N GLU A 140 -11.35 15.74 -2.94
CA GLU A 140 -10.17 15.00 -2.48
C GLU A 140 -9.28 14.52 -3.63
N MET A 141 -9.79 14.57 -4.86
CA MET A 141 -9.10 14.07 -6.05
C MET A 141 -8.20 15.13 -6.72
N LYS A 142 -7.23 14.65 -7.49
CA LYS A 142 -6.44 15.44 -8.43
C LYS A 142 -6.99 15.22 -9.84
N ALA A 143 -6.83 16.20 -10.73
CA ALA A 143 -7.32 16.08 -12.11
C ALA A 143 -6.72 14.87 -12.86
N ARG A 144 -5.46 14.53 -12.56
CA ARG A 144 -4.78 13.34 -13.09
C ARG A 144 -5.47 12.02 -12.69
N ASP A 145 -6.12 11.98 -11.54
CA ASP A 145 -6.81 10.75 -11.09
C ASP A 145 -7.91 10.40 -12.11
N PHE A 146 -8.67 11.38 -12.62
CA PHE A 146 -9.66 11.15 -13.67
C PHE A 146 -9.05 10.54 -14.93
N THR A 147 -7.87 11.01 -15.35
CA THR A 147 -7.13 10.43 -16.48
C THR A 147 -6.79 8.96 -16.22
N GLU A 148 -6.34 8.62 -15.00
CA GLU A 148 -6.02 7.25 -14.61
C GLU A 148 -7.26 6.35 -14.61
N HIS A 149 -8.39 6.82 -14.09
CA HIS A 149 -9.66 6.10 -14.10
C HIS A 149 -10.16 5.82 -15.53
N ILE A 150 -10.20 6.84 -16.40
CA ILE A 150 -10.67 6.69 -17.78
C ILE A 150 -9.73 5.79 -18.59
N ALA A 151 -8.42 5.91 -18.39
CA ALA A 151 -7.44 5.02 -19.01
C ALA A 151 -7.60 3.56 -18.55
N ALA A 152 -7.85 3.32 -17.26
CA ALA A 152 -8.12 1.98 -16.75
C ALA A 152 -9.37 1.37 -17.37
N ILE A 153 -10.50 2.10 -17.40
CA ILE A 153 -11.74 1.64 -18.04
C ILE A 153 -11.48 1.27 -19.50
N ARG A 154 -10.82 2.15 -20.25
CA ARG A 154 -10.48 1.92 -21.67
C ARG A 154 -9.65 0.65 -21.85
N ASN A 155 -8.54 0.55 -21.13
CA ASN A 155 -7.58 -0.53 -21.33
C ASN A 155 -8.14 -1.87 -20.86
N MET A 156 -8.96 -1.90 -19.81
CA MET A 156 -9.61 -3.14 -19.36
C MET A 156 -10.66 -3.63 -20.35
N ILE A 157 -11.44 -2.73 -20.98
CA ILE A 157 -12.39 -3.10 -22.05
C ILE A 157 -11.65 -3.70 -23.25
N ILE A 158 -10.55 -3.05 -23.69
CA ILE A 158 -9.72 -3.56 -24.79
C ILE A 158 -9.12 -4.92 -24.41
N ALA A 159 -8.57 -5.05 -23.21
CA ALA A 159 -7.95 -6.29 -22.76
C ALA A 159 -8.97 -7.43 -22.61
N ASP A 160 -10.20 -7.16 -22.18
CA ASP A 160 -11.29 -8.16 -22.16
C ASP A 160 -11.64 -8.62 -23.58
N HIS A 161 -11.81 -7.68 -24.51
CA HIS A 161 -12.12 -7.98 -25.91
C HIS A 161 -11.01 -8.80 -26.58
N GLU A 162 -9.75 -8.48 -26.28
CA GLU A 162 -8.56 -9.19 -26.77
C GLU A 162 -8.21 -10.45 -25.98
N LYS A 163 -9.01 -10.81 -24.96
CA LYS A 163 -8.76 -11.95 -24.06
C LYS A 163 -7.40 -11.90 -23.35
N SER A 164 -6.93 -10.69 -23.06
CA SER A 164 -5.67 -10.38 -22.39
C SER A 164 -5.85 -9.71 -21.02
N LEU A 165 -7.08 -9.67 -20.48
CA LEU A 165 -7.41 -9.00 -19.21
C LEU A 165 -6.53 -9.46 -18.04
N THR A 166 -6.30 -10.77 -17.90
CA THR A 166 -5.40 -11.31 -16.86
C THR A 166 -3.97 -10.75 -17.00
N ALA A 167 -3.44 -10.59 -18.22
CA ALA A 167 -2.13 -10.00 -18.44
C ALA A 167 -2.11 -8.50 -18.10
N TYR A 168 -3.16 -7.77 -18.48
CA TYR A 168 -3.31 -6.35 -18.15
C TYR A 168 -3.31 -6.11 -16.64
N VAL A 169 -4.14 -6.83 -15.88
CA VAL A 169 -4.22 -6.65 -14.41
C VAL A 169 -2.92 -7.05 -13.72
N THR A 170 -2.20 -8.04 -14.26
CA THR A 170 -0.89 -8.47 -13.75
C THR A 170 0.15 -7.35 -13.88
N GLN A 171 0.10 -6.59 -14.98
CA GLN A 171 1.00 -5.45 -15.24
C GLN A 171 0.54 -4.16 -14.53
N ASN A 172 -0.73 -4.07 -14.16
CA ASN A 172 -1.35 -2.90 -13.55
C ASN A 172 -2.07 -3.21 -12.22
N PRO A 173 -1.39 -3.80 -11.21
CA PRO A 173 -2.00 -4.14 -9.93
C PRO A 173 -2.10 -2.92 -9.03
N ASN A 174 -3.10 -2.08 -9.29
CA ASN A 174 -3.38 -0.86 -8.54
C ASN A 174 -4.86 -0.78 -8.12
N LEU A 175 -5.16 0.14 -7.19
CA LEU A 175 -6.51 0.28 -6.63
C LEU A 175 -7.53 0.76 -7.66
N VAL A 176 -7.11 1.53 -8.67
CA VAL A 176 -8.00 1.98 -9.76
C VAL A 176 -8.45 0.78 -10.59
N THR A 177 -7.55 -0.12 -10.98
CA THR A 177 -7.90 -1.39 -11.67
C THR A 177 -8.88 -2.22 -10.84
N LEU A 178 -8.66 -2.29 -9.52
CA LEU A 178 -9.55 -3.00 -8.59
C LEU A 178 -10.96 -2.42 -8.54
N GLU A 179 -11.12 -1.10 -8.73
CA GLU A 179 -12.45 -0.50 -8.73
C GLU A 179 -13.32 -1.03 -9.88
N TYR A 180 -12.72 -1.30 -11.04
CA TYR A 180 -13.45 -1.66 -12.24
C TYR A 180 -13.47 -3.15 -12.55
N ILE A 181 -12.63 -3.96 -11.89
CA ILE A 181 -12.53 -5.41 -12.19
C ILE A 181 -13.83 -6.16 -11.97
N GLU A 182 -14.70 -5.70 -11.06
CA GLU A 182 -15.98 -6.37 -10.81
C GLU A 182 -16.96 -6.31 -11.97
N ASN A 183 -16.73 -5.41 -12.93
CA ASN A 183 -17.52 -5.31 -14.15
C ASN A 183 -17.21 -6.40 -15.20
N PHE A 184 -16.19 -7.23 -14.96
CA PHE A 184 -15.72 -8.27 -15.88
C PHE A 184 -15.96 -9.66 -15.32
N ASP A 185 -16.29 -10.62 -16.19
CA ASP A 185 -16.56 -12.02 -15.82
C ASP A 185 -15.31 -12.91 -15.99
N ASP A 186 -14.13 -12.40 -15.59
CA ASP A 186 -12.86 -13.15 -15.63
C ASP A 186 -12.38 -13.45 -14.21
N VAL A 187 -12.67 -14.67 -13.74
CA VAL A 187 -12.27 -15.14 -12.40
C VAL A 187 -10.74 -15.21 -12.27
N ALA A 188 -10.01 -15.52 -13.35
CA ALA A 188 -8.56 -15.60 -13.32
C ALA A 188 -7.94 -14.21 -13.16
N ALA A 189 -8.44 -13.20 -13.90
CA ALA A 189 -8.00 -11.82 -13.75
C ALA A 189 -8.34 -11.26 -12.36
N LYS A 190 -9.57 -11.47 -11.87
CA LYS A 190 -9.96 -11.10 -10.49
C LYS A 190 -9.02 -11.72 -9.48
N THR A 191 -8.83 -13.04 -9.55
CA THR A 191 -7.97 -13.77 -8.62
C THR A 191 -6.56 -13.22 -8.62
N LYS A 192 -5.99 -12.97 -9.81
CA LYS A 192 -4.62 -12.46 -9.93
C LYS A 192 -4.47 -11.06 -9.36
N LEU A 193 -5.43 -10.18 -9.63
CA LEU A 193 -5.42 -8.81 -9.13
C LEU A 193 -5.57 -8.78 -7.60
N TYR A 194 -6.53 -9.52 -7.04
CA TYR A 194 -6.75 -9.60 -5.60
C TYR A 194 -5.55 -10.21 -4.87
N GLU A 195 -4.90 -11.24 -5.44
CA GLU A 195 -3.65 -11.81 -4.90
C GLU A 195 -2.54 -10.75 -4.78
N GLN A 196 -2.25 -10.03 -5.87
CA GLN A 196 -1.20 -9.01 -5.89
C GLN A 196 -1.51 -7.83 -4.97
N LEU A 197 -2.77 -7.38 -4.94
CA LEU A 197 -3.19 -6.27 -4.09
C LEU A 197 -3.31 -6.67 -2.63
N ALA A 198 -3.65 -7.91 -2.30
CA ALA A 198 -3.67 -8.41 -0.93
C ALA A 198 -2.28 -8.40 -0.30
N ALA A 199 -1.25 -8.76 -1.07
CA ALA A 199 0.13 -8.66 -0.62
C ALA A 199 0.56 -7.21 -0.34
N LYS A 200 0.03 -6.23 -1.09
CA LYS A 200 0.43 -4.81 -0.99
C LYS A 200 -0.43 -3.99 -0.01
N TYR A 201 -1.72 -4.27 0.05
CA TYR A 201 -2.71 -3.51 0.82
C TYR A 201 -3.66 -4.44 1.59
N PRO A 202 -3.14 -5.37 2.43
CA PRO A 202 -3.99 -6.32 3.15
C PRO A 202 -5.03 -5.60 4.00
N GLU A 203 -4.66 -4.49 4.65
CA GLU A 203 -5.54 -3.72 5.52
C GLU A 203 -6.75 -3.16 4.77
N LYS A 204 -6.54 -2.64 3.56
CA LYS A 204 -7.62 -2.09 2.72
C LYS A 204 -8.55 -3.18 2.21
N LEU A 205 -8.01 -4.34 1.83
CA LEU A 205 -8.79 -5.40 1.21
C LEU A 205 -9.58 -6.25 2.21
N VAL A 206 -9.14 -6.33 3.46
CA VAL A 206 -9.87 -7.04 4.51
C VAL A 206 -11.30 -6.52 4.67
N HIS A 207 -11.51 -5.21 4.54
CA HIS A 207 -12.85 -4.60 4.57
C HIS A 207 -13.76 -5.01 3.40
N LYS A 208 -13.21 -5.54 2.30
CA LYS A 208 -13.98 -6.03 1.15
C LYS A 208 -14.45 -7.47 1.31
N LEU A 209 -13.89 -8.24 2.25
CA LEU A 209 -14.23 -9.65 2.46
C LEU A 209 -15.75 -9.95 2.54
N PRO A 210 -16.59 -9.12 3.19
CA PRO A 210 -18.03 -9.38 3.22
C PRO A 210 -18.69 -9.46 1.83
N SER A 211 -18.22 -8.67 0.85
CA SER A 211 -18.82 -8.64 -0.50
C SER A 211 -18.31 -9.75 -1.42
N ILE A 212 -17.20 -10.40 -1.08
CA ILE A 212 -16.52 -11.41 -1.93
C ILE A 212 -16.37 -12.75 -1.21
N ILE A 213 -17.14 -12.99 -0.16
CA ILE A 213 -16.90 -14.10 0.76
C ILE A 213 -16.96 -15.49 0.12
N LYS A 214 -17.70 -15.65 -0.96
CA LYS A 214 -17.86 -16.92 -1.70
C LYS A 214 -16.78 -17.10 -2.78
N GLU A 215 -15.99 -16.07 -3.02
CA GLU A 215 -15.04 -16.02 -4.10
C GLU A 215 -13.72 -16.67 -3.68
N PRO A 216 -13.03 -17.38 -4.60
CA PRO A 216 -11.79 -18.10 -4.26
C PRO A 216 -10.68 -17.15 -3.80
N TYR A 217 -10.65 -15.92 -4.31
CA TYR A 217 -9.64 -14.92 -3.98
C TYR A 217 -9.84 -14.24 -2.63
N ALA A 218 -10.98 -14.46 -1.95
CA ALA A 218 -11.14 -14.05 -0.55
C ALA A 218 -10.13 -14.75 0.37
N ASP A 219 -9.75 -15.99 0.05
CA ASP A 219 -8.79 -16.76 0.83
C ASP A 219 -7.39 -16.12 0.74
N HIS A 220 -6.98 -15.61 -0.43
CA HIS A 220 -5.71 -14.88 -0.59
C HIS A 220 -5.66 -13.62 0.27
N ILE A 221 -6.77 -12.89 0.39
CA ILE A 221 -6.85 -11.70 1.26
C ILE A 221 -6.68 -12.10 2.72
N VAL A 222 -7.37 -13.16 3.17
CA VAL A 222 -7.23 -13.67 4.55
C VAL A 222 -5.80 -14.10 4.83
N THR A 223 -5.15 -14.80 3.91
CA THR A 223 -3.76 -15.25 4.06
C THR A 223 -2.78 -14.07 4.15
N ALA A 224 -2.92 -13.06 3.30
CA ALA A 224 -2.07 -11.87 3.37
C ALA A 224 -2.32 -11.07 4.65
N ALA A 225 -3.59 -10.92 5.04
CA ALA A 225 -3.98 -10.23 6.25
C ALA A 225 -3.52 -10.94 7.53
N ALA A 226 -3.46 -12.27 7.56
CA ALA A 226 -2.96 -13.01 8.71
C ALA A 226 -1.51 -12.67 9.07
N LYS A 227 -0.69 -12.25 8.09
CA LYS A 227 0.71 -11.85 8.33
C LYS A 227 0.83 -10.46 8.94
N VAL A 228 -0.08 -9.56 8.58
CA VAL A 228 0.03 -8.12 8.89
C VAL A 228 -0.89 -7.69 10.02
N MET A 229 -2.07 -8.31 10.11
CA MET A 229 -3.13 -8.02 11.08
C MET A 229 -3.77 -9.30 11.64
N PRO A 230 -2.99 -10.16 12.30
CA PRO A 230 -3.49 -11.43 12.84
C PRO A 230 -4.64 -11.22 13.86
N GLY A 231 -4.66 -10.12 14.61
CA GLY A 231 -5.77 -9.79 15.52
C GLY A 231 -7.13 -9.62 14.82
N THR A 232 -7.15 -9.05 13.61
CA THR A 232 -8.38 -8.93 12.81
C THR A 232 -8.87 -10.31 12.36
N ILE A 233 -7.96 -11.17 11.91
CA ILE A 233 -8.29 -12.52 11.49
C ILE A 233 -8.74 -13.38 12.68
N LEU A 234 -8.13 -13.21 13.85
CA LEU A 234 -8.58 -13.85 15.09
C LEU A 234 -10.02 -13.42 15.42
N THR A 235 -10.31 -12.12 15.35
CA THR A 235 -11.66 -11.59 15.59
C THR A 235 -12.68 -12.21 14.62
N TYR A 236 -12.34 -12.35 13.35
CA TYR A 236 -13.21 -13.00 12.37
C TYR A 236 -13.41 -14.50 12.68
N ALA A 237 -12.35 -15.22 13.06
CA ALA A 237 -12.42 -16.63 13.45
C ALA A 237 -13.30 -16.86 14.69
N GLN A 238 -13.33 -15.91 15.63
CA GLN A 238 -14.16 -15.94 16.83
C GLN A 238 -15.60 -15.44 16.61
N SER A 239 -15.88 -14.80 15.46
CA SER A 239 -17.20 -14.25 15.18
C SER A 239 -18.24 -15.34 14.82
N ASN A 240 -19.52 -15.00 14.97
CA ASN A 240 -20.66 -15.82 14.49
C ASN A 240 -21.08 -15.48 13.05
N SER A 241 -20.26 -14.73 12.32
CA SER A 241 -20.58 -14.27 10.96
C SER A 241 -20.11 -15.26 9.89
N GLN A 242 -20.54 -15.05 8.65
CA GLN A 242 -20.01 -15.81 7.52
C GLN A 242 -18.48 -15.67 7.37
N LEU A 243 -17.88 -14.59 7.88
CA LEU A 243 -16.42 -14.39 7.87
C LEU A 243 -15.68 -15.44 8.69
N SER A 244 -16.31 -15.98 9.74
CA SER A 244 -15.75 -17.12 10.49
C SER A 244 -15.59 -18.35 9.59
N GLY A 245 -16.61 -18.64 8.78
CA GLY A 245 -16.55 -19.72 7.78
C GLY A 245 -15.44 -19.51 6.74
N LEU A 246 -15.26 -18.28 6.27
CA LEU A 246 -14.18 -17.89 5.35
C LEU A 246 -12.79 -18.13 5.98
N VAL A 247 -12.57 -17.67 7.21
CA VAL A 247 -11.27 -17.85 7.88
C VAL A 247 -11.02 -19.34 8.18
N ARG A 248 -12.04 -20.07 8.63
CA ARG A 248 -11.93 -21.48 9.00
C ARG A 248 -11.72 -22.42 7.82
N ARG A 249 -12.25 -22.11 6.63
CA ARG A 249 -12.02 -22.92 5.42
C ARG A 249 -10.60 -22.76 4.85
N ASN A 250 -9.99 -21.60 5.05
CA ASN A 250 -8.68 -21.28 4.48
C ASN A 250 -7.63 -22.32 4.91
N SER A 251 -6.88 -22.86 3.94
CA SER A 251 -5.90 -23.93 4.15
C SER A 251 -4.50 -23.45 4.53
N ASP A 252 -4.25 -22.14 4.55
CA ASP A 252 -2.96 -21.58 4.89
C ASP A 252 -2.56 -21.94 6.34
N PRO A 253 -1.34 -22.44 6.58
CA PRO A 253 -0.94 -22.91 7.90
C PRO A 253 -0.93 -21.80 8.97
N LEU A 254 -0.60 -20.55 8.61
CA LEU A 254 -0.65 -19.42 9.54
C LEU A 254 -2.09 -19.11 9.94
N VAL A 255 -3.00 -19.08 8.95
CA VAL A 255 -4.44 -18.90 9.23
C VAL A 255 -4.98 -20.04 10.10
N LYS A 256 -4.57 -21.29 9.85
CA LYS A 256 -4.94 -22.42 10.70
C LYS A 256 -4.43 -22.27 12.13
N ASN A 257 -3.23 -21.73 12.35
CA ASN A 257 -2.74 -21.45 13.69
C ASN A 257 -3.58 -20.39 14.40
N ILE A 258 -3.99 -19.33 13.71
CA ILE A 258 -4.91 -18.31 14.27
C ILE A 258 -6.25 -18.95 14.65
N VAL A 259 -6.81 -19.83 13.80
CA VAL A 259 -8.03 -20.58 14.13
C VAL A 259 -7.82 -21.48 15.34
N GLN A 260 -6.67 -22.16 15.46
CA GLN A 260 -6.37 -22.97 16.64
C GLN A 260 -6.24 -22.13 17.91
N ILE A 261 -5.67 -20.92 17.83
CA ILE A 261 -5.67 -19.97 18.95
C ILE A 261 -7.10 -19.63 19.34
N ALA A 262 -7.96 -19.31 18.37
CA ALA A 262 -9.38 -19.00 18.60
C ALA A 262 -10.13 -20.15 19.30
N ASP A 263 -9.83 -21.39 18.94
CA ASP A 263 -10.56 -22.58 19.40
C ASP A 263 -10.03 -23.15 20.73
N LYS A 264 -8.72 -23.07 20.96
CA LYS A 264 -8.06 -23.80 22.06
C LYS A 264 -7.58 -22.91 23.20
N SER A 265 -7.26 -21.64 22.94
CA SER A 265 -6.70 -20.77 23.97
C SER A 265 -7.78 -20.19 24.88
N ARG A 266 -7.48 -20.13 26.19
CA ARG A 266 -8.32 -19.41 27.16
C ARG A 266 -8.03 -17.91 27.19
N ASN A 267 -6.88 -17.49 26.69
CA ASN A 267 -6.41 -16.11 26.68
C ASN A 267 -5.93 -15.71 25.26
N THR A 268 -6.82 -15.75 24.27
CA THR A 268 -6.45 -15.61 22.85
C THR A 268 -5.59 -14.38 22.55
N LEU A 269 -5.92 -13.23 23.16
CA LEU A 269 -5.15 -11.99 23.01
C LEU A 269 -3.75 -12.07 23.63
N LYS A 270 -3.56 -12.83 24.72
CA LYS A 270 -2.24 -13.05 25.33
C LYS A 270 -1.40 -14.04 24.52
N VAL A 271 -2.03 -14.95 23.78
CA VAL A 271 -1.34 -15.92 22.94
C VAL A 271 -0.93 -15.32 21.59
N LEU A 272 -1.71 -14.37 21.08
CA LEU A 272 -1.52 -13.80 19.75
C LEU A 272 -0.12 -13.20 19.47
N PRO A 273 0.55 -12.50 20.41
CA PRO A 273 1.93 -12.02 20.21
C PRO A 273 2.92 -13.13 19.85
N PHE A 274 2.65 -14.36 20.27
CA PHE A 274 3.50 -15.54 20.03
C PHE A 274 3.13 -16.28 18.75
N LEU A 275 2.30 -15.71 17.87
CA LEU A 275 1.85 -16.36 16.64
C LEU A 275 3.02 -16.84 15.76
N GLY A 276 4.07 -16.03 15.64
CA GLY A 276 5.30 -16.41 14.91
C GLY A 276 5.97 -17.64 15.53
N ALA A 277 6.20 -17.63 16.83
CA ALA A 277 6.77 -18.77 17.56
C ALA A 277 5.89 -20.04 17.48
N ILE A 278 4.57 -19.90 17.54
CA ILE A 278 3.62 -21.01 17.34
C ILE A 278 3.73 -21.55 15.91
N HIS A 279 3.83 -20.66 14.92
CA HIS A 279 3.92 -21.04 13.53
C HIS A 279 5.23 -21.76 13.18
N ARG A 280 6.32 -21.40 13.83
CA ARG A 280 7.61 -22.10 13.71
C ARG A 280 7.69 -23.37 14.58
N GLY A 281 6.69 -23.64 15.42
CA GLY A 281 6.66 -24.80 16.32
C GLY A 281 7.55 -24.66 17.56
N GLU A 282 8.02 -23.46 17.87
CA GLU A 282 8.89 -23.15 19.02
C GLU A 282 8.13 -23.08 20.34
N LYS A 283 6.84 -22.72 20.30
CA LYS A 283 5.94 -22.65 21.44
C LYS A 283 4.57 -23.21 21.09
N THR A 284 3.91 -23.82 22.06
CA THR A 284 2.52 -24.28 21.93
C THR A 284 1.55 -23.32 22.61
N ILE A 285 0.30 -23.31 22.15
CA ILE A 285 -0.78 -22.52 22.75
C ILE A 285 -0.92 -22.82 24.25
N ALA A 286 -0.82 -24.10 24.64
CA ALA A 286 -0.96 -24.54 26.03
C ALA A 286 0.17 -24.05 26.92
N GLU A 287 1.41 -24.03 26.42
CA GLU A 287 2.55 -23.47 27.15
C GLU A 287 2.38 -21.98 27.41
N ILE A 288 1.93 -21.23 26.40
CA ILE A 288 1.71 -19.79 26.52
C ILE A 288 0.55 -19.49 27.45
N ASP A 289 -0.56 -20.23 27.35
CA ASP A 289 -1.70 -20.10 28.29
C ASP A 289 -1.28 -20.38 29.74
N LYS A 290 -0.31 -21.29 29.96
CA LYS A 290 0.25 -21.55 31.28
C LYS A 290 1.10 -20.37 31.77
N ILE A 291 2.04 -19.90 30.94
CA ILE A 291 2.92 -18.75 31.24
C ILE A 291 2.08 -17.50 31.51
N ALA A 292 1.00 -17.30 30.76
CA ALA A 292 0.09 -16.17 30.86
C ALA A 292 -0.62 -16.00 32.22
N ASN A 293 -0.53 -16.99 33.12
CA ASN A 293 -1.05 -16.90 34.50
C ASN A 293 -0.02 -16.33 35.49
N ASP A 294 1.24 -16.17 35.09
CA ASP A 294 2.30 -15.55 35.88
C ASP A 294 2.71 -14.24 35.17
N ASP A 295 2.36 -13.10 35.76
CA ASP A 295 2.58 -11.80 35.12
C ASP A 295 4.06 -11.50 34.86
N VAL A 296 4.98 -11.99 35.72
CA VAL A 296 6.42 -11.76 35.56
C VAL A 296 6.95 -12.61 34.41
N GLN A 297 6.68 -13.93 34.44
CA GLN A 297 7.12 -14.83 33.37
C GLN A 297 6.49 -14.45 32.03
N TYR A 298 5.25 -13.97 32.05
CA TYR A 298 4.58 -13.55 30.83
C TYR A 298 5.19 -12.29 30.23
N LEU A 299 5.48 -11.25 31.03
CA LEU A 299 6.18 -10.08 30.52
C LEU A 299 7.59 -10.44 30.02
N GLN A 300 8.31 -11.31 30.72
CA GLN A 300 9.61 -11.82 30.27
C GLN A 300 9.52 -12.54 28.93
N ALA A 301 8.50 -13.38 28.74
CA ALA A 301 8.27 -14.07 27.48
C ALA A 301 7.93 -13.10 26.33
N LEU A 302 7.27 -11.98 26.60
CA LEU A 302 7.06 -10.93 25.59
C LEU A 302 8.37 -10.21 25.26
N VAL A 303 9.20 -9.90 26.27
CA VAL A 303 10.53 -9.30 26.06
C VAL A 303 11.44 -10.26 25.26
N ASP A 304 11.33 -11.56 25.47
CA ASP A 304 12.06 -12.55 24.67
C ASP A 304 11.66 -12.52 23.19
N LEU A 305 10.42 -12.16 22.85
CA LEU A 305 10.01 -11.93 21.46
C LEU A 305 10.66 -10.68 20.87
N VAL A 306 10.88 -9.63 21.67
CA VAL A 306 11.62 -8.43 21.25
C VAL A 306 13.08 -8.77 20.98
N VAL A 307 13.71 -9.53 21.88
CA VAL A 307 15.09 -10.03 21.70
C VAL A 307 15.22 -10.93 20.48
N ALA A 308 14.17 -11.70 20.14
CA ALA A 308 14.14 -12.54 18.94
C ALA A 308 13.85 -11.78 17.64
N ASP A 309 13.69 -10.45 17.70
CA ASP A 309 13.29 -9.60 16.57
C ASP A 309 11.99 -10.07 15.88
N GLU A 310 11.01 -10.54 16.68
CA GLU A 310 9.76 -11.08 16.16
C GLU A 310 8.92 -10.00 15.46
N GLN A 311 8.85 -10.09 14.14
CA GLN A 311 8.04 -9.16 13.34
C GLN A 311 6.58 -9.61 13.22
N MET A 312 6.30 -10.91 13.33
CA MET A 312 4.93 -11.42 13.15
C MET A 312 4.08 -11.09 14.38
N GLY A 313 3.04 -10.28 14.19
CA GLY A 313 2.20 -9.83 15.31
C GLY A 313 2.85 -8.75 16.17
N ARG A 314 3.88 -8.05 15.65
CA ARG A 314 4.58 -6.98 16.38
C ARG A 314 3.64 -5.93 17.00
N ARG A 315 2.59 -5.53 16.28
CA ARG A 315 1.57 -4.60 16.82
C ARG A 315 0.83 -5.16 18.03
N ASP A 316 0.57 -6.45 18.05
CA ASP A 316 -0.09 -7.13 19.18
C ASP A 316 0.90 -7.31 20.36
N LEU A 317 2.18 -7.62 20.06
CA LEU A 317 3.27 -7.65 21.04
C LEU A 317 3.45 -6.30 21.75
N GLU A 318 3.58 -5.21 20.99
CA GLU A 318 3.76 -3.85 21.53
C GLU A 318 2.56 -3.43 22.38
N ARG A 319 1.33 -3.71 21.92
CA ARG A 319 0.13 -3.45 22.71
C ARG A 319 0.16 -4.18 24.05
N GLU A 320 0.53 -5.45 24.03
CA GLU A 320 0.55 -6.27 25.25
C GLU A 320 1.66 -5.82 26.21
N ILE A 321 2.85 -5.52 25.70
CA ILE A 321 3.95 -4.91 26.48
C ILE A 321 3.45 -3.64 27.18
N ASN A 322 2.80 -2.72 26.46
CA ASN A 322 2.31 -1.46 27.03
C ASN A 322 1.28 -1.72 28.14
N ILE A 323 0.32 -2.63 27.92
CA ILE A 323 -0.69 -2.99 28.93
C ILE A 323 -0.03 -3.55 30.21
N ARG A 324 0.93 -4.47 30.04
CA ARG A 324 1.56 -5.18 31.17
C ARG A 324 2.50 -4.28 31.95
N THR A 325 3.30 -3.47 31.26
CA THR A 325 4.25 -2.54 31.90
C THR A 325 3.53 -1.39 32.59
N ALA A 326 2.45 -0.86 32.01
CA ALA A 326 1.60 0.15 32.65
C ALA A 326 1.02 -0.35 33.98
N LYS A 327 0.63 -1.64 34.08
CA LYS A 327 0.19 -2.22 35.37
C LYS A 327 1.27 -2.07 36.45
N TYR A 328 2.50 -2.49 36.18
CA TYR A 328 3.61 -2.39 37.13
C TYR A 328 3.93 -0.93 37.48
N VAL A 329 3.91 -0.03 36.49
CA VAL A 329 4.14 1.41 36.69
C VAL A 329 3.10 2.02 37.61
N ARG A 330 1.81 1.69 37.41
CA ARG A 330 0.73 2.15 38.29
C ARG A 330 0.89 1.64 39.72
N GLU A 331 1.29 0.38 39.91
CA GLU A 331 1.55 -0.18 41.23
C GLU A 331 2.68 0.56 41.97
N ILE A 332 3.82 0.81 41.31
CA ILE A 332 4.95 1.53 41.95
C ILE A 332 4.65 3.02 42.16
N ASN A 333 3.81 3.63 41.30
CA ASN A 333 3.35 5.01 41.46
C ASN A 333 2.39 5.15 42.66
N ALA A 334 1.49 4.18 42.85
CA ALA A 334 0.57 4.17 43.99
C ALA A 334 1.31 4.11 45.33
N LEU A 335 2.52 3.55 45.35
CA LEU A 335 3.38 3.43 46.53
C LEU A 335 4.44 4.56 46.61
N HIS A 336 4.18 5.75 46.07
CA HIS A 336 5.17 6.83 45.99
C HIS A 336 5.70 7.34 47.34
N ASP A 337 4.91 7.20 48.41
CA ASP A 337 5.28 7.56 49.79
C ASP A 337 5.92 6.41 50.58
N ALA A 338 5.93 5.19 50.04
CA ALA A 338 6.51 4.03 50.70
C ALA A 338 8.04 3.99 50.55
N SER A 339 8.70 3.20 51.40
CA SER A 339 10.13 2.92 51.26
C SER A 339 10.41 2.14 49.96
N ASP A 340 11.60 2.30 49.39
CA ASP A 340 11.98 1.67 48.13
C ASP A 340 11.83 0.13 48.17
N ALA A 341 12.11 -0.50 49.32
CA ALA A 341 11.95 -1.94 49.52
C ALA A 341 10.48 -2.42 49.40
N VAL A 342 9.52 -1.58 49.81
CA VAL A 342 8.09 -1.87 49.67
C VAL A 342 7.61 -1.46 48.29
N ARG A 343 7.97 -0.24 47.86
CA ARG A 343 7.53 0.38 46.61
C ARG A 343 7.89 -0.45 45.38
N PHE A 344 9.12 -0.96 45.31
CA PHE A 344 9.61 -1.66 44.13
C PHE A 344 9.51 -3.18 44.24
N LYS A 345 8.83 -3.70 45.28
CA LYS A 345 8.70 -5.15 45.51
C LYS A 345 8.07 -5.89 44.31
N SER A 346 7.08 -5.29 43.65
CA SER A 346 6.38 -5.90 42.52
C SER A 346 7.24 -6.08 41.27
N ILE A 347 8.37 -5.38 41.18
CA ILE A 347 9.24 -5.39 39.99
C ILE A 347 10.59 -6.07 40.26
N GLN A 348 10.86 -6.67 41.42
CA GLN A 348 12.19 -7.22 41.74
C GLN A 348 12.61 -8.44 40.89
N GLY A 349 11.66 -9.16 40.30
CA GLY A 349 11.90 -10.41 39.56
C GLY A 349 12.41 -10.25 38.12
N PHE A 350 12.58 -9.00 37.65
CA PHE A 350 12.89 -8.68 36.26
C PHE A 350 14.40 -8.62 35.97
N ARG A 351 14.76 -8.91 34.71
CA ARG A 351 16.09 -8.78 34.10
C ARG A 351 16.34 -7.32 33.69
N ASP A 352 17.58 -6.99 33.38
CA ASP A 352 17.97 -5.68 32.82
C ASP A 352 17.16 -5.32 31.56
N ILE A 353 17.06 -6.23 30.60
CA ILE A 353 16.26 -6.02 29.37
C ILE A 353 14.76 -5.85 29.65
N ASP A 354 14.23 -6.49 30.69
CA ASP A 354 12.81 -6.37 31.05
C ASP A 354 12.53 -4.98 31.63
N TYR A 355 13.43 -4.42 32.44
CA TYR A 355 13.29 -3.05 32.94
C TYR A 355 13.39 -2.00 31.84
N TYR A 356 14.26 -2.23 30.84
CA TYR A 356 14.31 -1.37 29.65
C TYR A 356 12.96 -1.32 28.93
N VAL A 357 12.36 -2.49 28.68
CA VAL A 357 11.03 -2.58 28.04
C VAL A 357 9.94 -1.99 28.94
N MET A 358 10.05 -2.14 30.27
CA MET A 358 9.14 -1.52 31.23
C MET A 358 9.18 0.01 31.21
N ILE A 359 10.36 0.60 31.01
CA ILE A 359 10.53 2.05 30.86
C ILE A 359 9.79 2.56 29.62
N ILE A 360 9.94 1.85 28.49
CA ILE A 360 9.32 2.25 27.22
C ILE A 360 7.79 2.11 27.31
N GLY A 361 7.29 0.96 27.73
CA GLY A 361 5.85 0.73 27.77
C GLY A 361 5.13 1.50 28.89
N GLY A 362 5.86 1.92 29.92
CA GLY A 362 5.36 2.74 31.03
C GLY A 362 5.46 4.25 30.82
N GLN A 363 5.93 4.71 29.66
CA GLN A 363 6.34 6.09 29.43
C GLN A 363 5.25 7.14 29.72
N ASP A 364 3.99 6.80 29.46
CA ASP A 364 2.85 7.74 29.56
C ASP A 364 2.47 8.05 31.02
N GLU A 365 2.85 7.19 31.97
CA GLU A 365 2.33 7.24 33.34
C GLU A 365 3.41 7.32 34.41
N ILE A 366 4.67 7.08 34.07
CA ILE A 366 5.73 6.92 35.07
C ILE A 366 6.14 8.27 35.70
N TYR A 367 6.06 8.36 37.03
CA TYR A 367 6.54 9.53 37.76
C TYR A 367 8.07 9.63 37.73
N THR A 368 8.62 10.83 37.79
CA THR A 368 10.08 11.06 37.87
C THR A 368 10.73 10.24 38.99
N SER A 369 10.12 10.19 40.17
CA SER A 369 10.66 9.42 41.29
C SER A 369 10.55 7.90 41.09
N SER A 370 9.51 7.42 40.40
CA SER A 370 9.33 6.01 40.04
C SER A 370 10.34 5.56 39.00
N PHE A 371 10.52 6.35 37.94
CA PHE A 371 11.52 6.11 36.90
C PHE A 371 12.92 6.02 37.50
N THR A 372 13.32 7.07 38.22
CA THR A 372 14.72 7.25 38.64
C THR A 372 15.18 6.29 39.74
N ARG A 373 14.28 5.88 40.66
CA ARG A 373 14.61 4.96 41.76
C ARG A 373 14.14 3.52 41.52
N GLY A 374 13.25 3.31 40.56
CA GLY A 374 12.68 2.01 40.23
C GLY A 374 13.32 1.43 38.96
N PRO A 375 12.57 1.28 37.85
CA PRO A 375 13.03 0.56 36.67
C PRO A 375 14.41 0.99 36.16
N PHE A 376 14.72 2.29 36.09
CA PHE A 376 16.03 2.74 35.59
C PHE A 376 17.19 2.34 36.50
N ALA A 377 17.06 2.56 37.81
CA ALA A 377 18.11 2.21 38.77
C ALA A 377 18.33 0.69 38.82
N LEU A 378 17.24 -0.09 38.80
CA LEU A 378 17.29 -1.54 38.79
C LEU A 378 17.89 -2.09 37.48
N MET A 379 17.54 -1.49 36.34
CA MET A 379 18.15 -1.80 35.04
C MET A 379 19.67 -1.64 35.09
N ILE A 380 20.15 -0.44 35.44
CA ILE A 380 21.60 -0.16 35.53
C ILE A 380 22.29 -1.10 36.52
N GLY A 381 21.67 -1.36 37.68
CA GLY A 381 22.22 -2.29 38.66
C GLY A 381 22.31 -3.73 38.17
N LYS A 382 21.34 -4.19 37.35
CA LYS A 382 21.30 -5.54 36.79
C LYS A 382 22.19 -5.72 35.57
N MET A 383 22.50 -4.66 34.84
CA MET A 383 23.45 -4.70 33.73
C MET A 383 24.84 -5.17 34.19
N GLY A 384 25.27 -4.80 35.41
CA GLY A 384 26.58 -5.17 35.92
C GLY A 384 27.71 -4.63 35.04
N GLU A 385 28.49 -5.52 34.43
CA GLU A 385 29.56 -5.17 33.49
C GLU A 385 29.07 -4.92 32.06
N LYS A 386 27.80 -5.24 31.75
CA LYS A 386 27.20 -5.02 30.43
C LYS A 386 27.13 -3.53 30.13
N SER A 387 27.65 -3.10 28.98
CA SER A 387 27.51 -1.71 28.54
C SER A 387 26.10 -1.42 28.05
N GLY A 388 25.67 -0.16 28.09
CA GLY A 388 24.39 0.22 27.52
C GLY A 388 24.28 -0.07 26.01
N ASP A 389 25.40 -0.07 25.28
CA ASP A 389 25.45 -0.44 23.87
C ASP A 389 25.14 -1.92 23.66
N GLN A 390 25.69 -2.79 24.52
CA GLN A 390 25.37 -4.22 24.52
C GLN A 390 23.89 -4.47 24.86
N LEU A 391 23.34 -3.75 25.84
CA LEU A 391 21.92 -3.84 26.20
C LEU A 391 21.01 -3.47 25.01
N LEU A 392 21.29 -2.35 24.34
CA LEU A 392 20.53 -1.93 23.17
C LEU A 392 20.70 -2.90 22.00
N GLY A 393 21.89 -3.47 21.84
CA GLY A 393 22.19 -4.50 20.84
C GLY A 393 21.36 -5.77 21.02
N GLU A 394 21.19 -6.26 22.25
CA GLU A 394 20.36 -7.43 22.57
C GLU A 394 18.89 -7.25 22.20
N LEU A 395 18.41 -6.01 22.20
CA LEU A 395 17.03 -5.66 21.89
C LEU A 395 16.87 -5.12 20.47
N HIS A 396 17.87 -5.27 19.60
CA HIS A 396 17.85 -4.75 18.24
C HIS A 396 17.48 -3.25 18.17
N HIS A 397 17.90 -2.47 19.18
CA HIS A 397 17.58 -1.06 19.35
C HIS A 397 16.07 -0.77 19.42
N TYR A 398 15.27 -1.72 19.91
CA TYR A 398 13.83 -1.56 20.11
C TYR A 398 13.49 -0.28 20.87
N HIS A 399 12.79 0.66 20.22
CA HIS A 399 12.40 1.98 20.76
C HIS A 399 13.54 2.74 21.45
N PHE A 400 14.77 2.63 20.95
CA PHE A 400 15.92 3.27 21.59
C PHE A 400 15.83 4.79 21.60
N ARG A 401 15.21 5.42 20.59
CA ARG A 401 15.01 6.88 20.58
C ARG A 401 14.10 7.34 21.70
N THR A 402 12.98 6.65 21.90
CA THR A 402 12.09 6.85 23.06
C THR A 402 12.84 6.69 24.37
N PHE A 403 13.67 5.66 24.51
CA PHE A 403 14.48 5.46 25.71
C PHE A 403 15.48 6.61 25.95
N ILE A 404 16.17 7.09 24.91
CA ILE A 404 17.07 8.25 25.01
C ILE A 404 16.29 9.52 25.39
N ARG A 405 15.12 9.77 24.81
CA ARG A 405 14.24 10.89 25.23
C ARG A 405 13.89 10.78 26.72
N LEU A 406 13.42 9.63 27.18
CA LEU A 406 13.00 9.44 28.57
C LEU A 406 14.17 9.64 29.54
N THR A 407 15.32 9.05 29.23
CA THR A 407 16.53 9.25 30.05
C THR A 407 17.02 10.69 30.03
N ALA A 408 16.90 11.42 28.91
CA ALA A 408 17.21 12.85 28.86
C ALA A 408 16.23 13.66 29.73
N GLY A 409 14.92 13.47 29.54
CA GLY A 409 13.85 14.16 30.28
C GLY A 409 13.92 13.95 31.80
N PHE A 410 14.26 12.74 32.24
CA PHE A 410 14.45 12.43 33.66
C PHE A 410 15.87 12.68 34.18
N SER A 411 16.74 13.36 33.42
CA SER A 411 18.12 13.69 33.80
C SER A 411 18.99 12.47 34.16
N ARG A 412 18.81 11.37 33.43
CA ARG A 412 19.54 10.10 33.57
C ARG A 412 20.35 9.69 32.34
N LEU A 413 20.30 10.45 31.24
CA LEU A 413 21.03 10.14 30.02
C LEU A 413 22.54 10.01 30.26
N SER A 414 23.16 10.95 30.99
CA SER A 414 24.59 10.89 31.30
C SER A 414 24.96 9.64 32.11
N ASN A 415 24.07 9.17 32.99
CA ASN A 415 24.29 7.94 33.76
C ASN A 415 24.31 6.72 32.84
N PHE A 416 23.38 6.65 31.88
CA PHE A 416 23.33 5.55 30.92
C PHE A 416 24.51 5.59 29.95
N LEU A 417 24.80 6.75 29.36
CA LEU A 417 25.96 6.93 28.48
C LEU A 417 27.27 6.63 29.22
N GLY A 418 27.35 6.92 30.51
CA GLY A 418 28.51 6.59 31.36
C GLY A 418 28.85 5.11 31.44
N THR A 419 27.94 4.21 31.05
CA THR A 419 28.19 2.75 30.96
C THR A 419 28.91 2.34 29.68
N MET A 420 29.09 3.26 28.73
CA MET A 420 29.65 3.01 27.40
C MET A 420 31.02 3.65 27.21
N LYS A 421 31.80 3.12 26.26
CA LYS A 421 33.03 3.78 25.77
C LYS A 421 32.68 4.97 24.87
N GLU A 422 33.60 5.92 24.73
CA GLU A 422 33.36 7.14 23.92
C GLU A 422 32.96 6.86 22.46
N GLU A 423 33.53 5.82 21.86
CA GLU A 423 33.18 5.39 20.50
C GLU A 423 31.72 4.90 20.40
N GLU A 424 31.27 4.13 21.40
CA GLU A 424 29.90 3.61 21.49
C GLU A 424 28.90 4.75 21.73
N LYS A 425 29.21 5.68 22.65
CA LYS A 425 28.40 6.89 22.88
C LYS A 425 28.23 7.69 21.60
N THR A 426 29.34 7.95 20.90
CA THR A 426 29.34 8.70 19.65
C THR A 426 28.47 8.01 18.60
N ARG A 427 28.63 6.69 18.42
CA ARG A 427 27.83 5.91 17.47
C ARG A 427 26.34 5.97 17.81
N LEU A 428 25.98 5.73 19.06
CA LEU A 428 24.59 5.76 19.52
C LEU A 428 23.94 7.13 19.27
N MET A 429 24.64 8.21 19.62
CA MET A 429 24.12 9.56 19.46
C MET A 429 24.04 10.00 17.98
N LYS A 430 24.87 9.45 17.08
CA LYS A 430 24.65 9.58 15.63
C LYS A 430 23.41 8.82 15.18
N MET A 431 23.26 7.56 15.58
CA MET A 431 22.08 6.76 15.25
C MET A 431 20.78 7.45 15.71
N PHE A 432 20.82 8.09 16.88
CA PHE A 432 19.70 8.83 17.45
C PHE A 432 19.13 9.90 16.50
N VAL A 433 19.99 10.69 15.83
CA VAL A 433 19.57 11.80 14.95
C VAL A 433 19.59 11.48 13.46
N ASN A 434 20.12 10.31 13.07
CA ASN A 434 20.15 9.88 11.68
C ASN A 434 18.82 9.27 11.24
N ASN A 435 18.59 9.30 9.93
CA ASN A 435 17.49 8.62 9.24
C ASN A 435 16.09 9.03 9.72
N LEU A 436 15.93 10.27 10.21
CA LEU A 436 14.63 10.79 10.58
C LEU A 436 13.70 11.04 9.37
N GLU A 437 14.13 10.81 8.12
CA GLU A 437 13.22 10.68 6.96
C GLU A 437 12.53 9.33 6.88
N GLU A 438 13.11 8.31 7.51
CA GLU A 438 12.69 6.92 7.32
C GLU A 438 11.42 6.67 8.14
N GLY A 439 10.55 5.81 7.61
CA GLY A 439 9.24 5.51 8.21
C GLY A 439 8.06 6.05 7.40
N ASP A 440 6.86 5.85 7.95
CA ASP A 440 5.65 6.35 7.34
C ASP A 440 5.48 7.86 7.54
N VAL A 441 4.82 8.51 6.57
CA VAL A 441 4.67 9.99 6.57
C VAL A 441 3.92 10.46 7.81
N ASP A 442 2.99 9.64 8.27
CA ASP A 442 2.14 9.91 9.43
C ASP A 442 2.76 9.47 10.76
N ASP A 443 3.91 8.78 10.74
CA ASP A 443 4.65 8.37 11.93
C ASP A 443 5.83 9.31 12.17
N LEU A 444 5.58 10.37 12.95
CA LEU A 444 6.57 11.38 13.32
C LEU A 444 7.24 11.08 14.68
N THR A 445 6.96 9.92 15.28
CA THR A 445 7.35 9.60 16.66
C THR A 445 8.85 9.78 16.88
N ASP A 446 9.67 9.25 15.97
CA ASP A 446 11.13 9.36 16.06
C ASP A 446 11.65 10.81 16.02
N ALA A 447 11.02 11.67 15.21
CA ALA A 447 11.42 13.08 15.11
C ALA A 447 11.01 13.87 16.37
N VAL A 448 9.82 13.59 16.90
CA VAL A 448 9.33 14.15 18.17
C VAL A 448 10.25 13.71 19.32
N ASP A 449 10.61 12.42 19.37
CA ASP A 449 11.52 11.88 20.37
C ASP A 449 12.87 12.62 20.38
N VAL A 450 13.43 12.89 19.20
CA VAL A 450 14.68 13.63 19.06
C VAL A 450 14.55 15.09 19.51
N ALA A 451 13.49 15.78 19.11
CA ALA A 451 13.25 17.18 19.47
C ALA A 451 13.11 17.37 20.99
N ASP A 452 12.30 16.53 21.64
CA ASP A 452 12.08 16.58 23.09
C ASP A 452 13.33 16.24 23.89
N ALA A 453 14.09 15.23 23.43
CA ALA A 453 15.36 14.89 24.04
C ALA A 453 16.35 16.06 23.96
N TYR A 454 16.42 16.72 22.79
CA TYR A 454 17.30 17.86 22.57
C TYR A 454 17.04 19.00 23.56
N GLY A 455 15.78 19.32 23.83
CA GLY A 455 15.40 20.33 24.84
C GLY A 455 15.77 19.96 26.28
N SER A 456 15.99 18.68 26.55
CA SER A 456 16.27 18.15 27.89
C SER A 456 17.76 17.89 28.18
N ILE A 457 18.60 17.83 27.14
CA ILE A 457 20.05 17.64 27.27
C ILE A 457 20.70 18.94 27.79
N LYS A 458 21.58 18.82 28.79
CA LYS A 458 22.30 19.97 29.38
C LYS A 458 23.79 20.01 29.01
N ASP A 459 24.32 18.94 28.43
CA ASP A 459 25.73 18.86 28.02
C ASP A 459 25.94 19.65 26.73
N SER A 460 26.63 20.79 26.82
CA SER A 460 26.88 21.68 25.68
C SER A 460 27.67 21.03 24.55
N THR A 461 28.58 20.11 24.88
CA THR A 461 29.41 19.40 23.89
C THR A 461 28.54 18.44 23.10
N LEU A 462 27.69 17.68 23.80
CA LEU A 462 26.74 16.76 23.17
C LEU A 462 25.71 17.52 22.32
N ILE A 463 25.18 18.63 22.81
CA ILE A 463 24.25 19.51 22.07
C ILE A 463 24.87 20.00 20.76
N GLN A 464 26.13 20.41 20.79
CA GLN A 464 26.83 20.89 19.60
C GLN A 464 27.07 19.75 18.60
N PHE A 465 27.50 18.59 19.08
CA PHE A 465 27.65 17.39 18.25
C PHE A 465 26.35 17.01 17.53
N LEU A 466 25.21 16.97 18.25
CA LEU A 466 23.91 16.65 17.67
C LEU A 466 23.47 17.70 16.63
N LYS A 467 23.75 18.99 16.87
CA LYS A 467 23.46 20.07 15.89
C LYS A 467 24.18 19.84 14.57
N ASP A 468 25.45 19.47 14.64
CA ASP A 468 26.27 19.28 13.44
C ASP A 468 25.81 18.05 12.65
N GLU A 469 25.43 16.96 13.33
CA GLU A 469 24.86 15.76 12.69
C GLU A 469 23.46 16.00 12.09
N ILE A 470 22.57 16.75 12.78
CA ILE A 470 21.26 17.12 12.22
C ILE A 470 21.44 17.97 10.96
N ARG A 471 22.38 18.92 10.96
CA ARG A 471 22.70 19.74 9.78
C ARG A 471 23.21 18.87 8.63
N SER A 472 24.12 17.95 8.90
CA SER A 472 24.65 17.00 7.91
C SER A 472 23.54 16.15 7.27
N ASN A 473 22.61 15.61 8.09
CA ASN A 473 21.46 14.85 7.59
C ASN A 473 20.52 15.69 6.73
N TYR A 474 20.24 16.93 7.14
CA TYR A 474 19.44 17.84 6.36
C TYR A 474 20.04 18.11 4.98
N GLU A 475 21.34 18.41 4.92
CA GLU A 475 22.04 18.67 3.67
C GLU A 475 22.03 17.42 2.76
N ARG A 476 22.26 16.23 3.34
CA ARG A 476 22.18 14.94 2.63
C ARG A 476 20.81 14.74 1.98
N VAL A 477 19.71 15.02 2.67
CA VAL A 477 18.35 14.78 2.14
C VAL A 477 17.94 15.85 1.13
N LYS A 478 18.22 17.12 1.43
CA LYS A 478 17.84 18.26 0.58
C LYS A 478 18.58 18.26 -0.75
N PHE A 479 19.88 18.01 -0.72
CA PHE A 479 20.74 18.11 -1.91
C PHE A 479 21.10 16.74 -2.52
N GLY A 480 20.87 15.63 -1.81
CA GLY A 480 21.07 14.29 -2.33
C GLY A 480 19.98 13.84 -3.32
N LYS A 481 20.27 12.85 -4.16
CA LYS A 481 19.31 12.20 -5.08
C LYS A 481 18.34 11.26 -4.34
N GLN A 482 17.65 11.77 -3.32
CA GLN A 482 16.64 11.04 -2.57
C GLN A 482 15.25 11.15 -3.26
N PRO A 483 14.36 10.16 -3.14
CA PRO A 483 12.99 10.22 -3.64
C PRO A 483 12.25 11.47 -3.13
N GLU A 484 11.34 12.06 -3.92
CA GLU A 484 10.58 13.26 -3.52
C GLU A 484 9.86 13.10 -2.17
N ARG A 485 9.38 11.89 -1.86
CA ARG A 485 8.75 11.53 -0.56
C ARG A 485 9.68 11.84 0.63
N HIS A 486 10.97 11.54 0.55
CA HIS A 486 11.90 11.76 1.66
C HIS A 486 12.18 13.25 1.87
N ARG A 487 12.20 14.04 0.79
CA ARG A 487 12.36 15.50 0.85
C ARG A 487 11.15 16.20 1.48
N SER A 488 9.93 15.75 1.16
CA SER A 488 8.71 16.30 1.75
C SER A 488 8.58 15.97 3.25
N ILE A 489 8.99 14.77 3.66
CA ILE A 489 9.00 14.35 5.07
C ILE A 489 9.97 15.22 5.89
N TRP A 490 11.18 15.50 5.40
CA TRP A 490 12.09 16.40 6.12
C TRP A 490 11.57 17.83 6.22
N SER A 491 10.91 18.35 5.19
CA SER A 491 10.37 19.71 5.22
C SER A 491 9.23 19.89 6.26
N SER A 492 8.52 18.82 6.60
CA SER A 492 7.47 18.83 7.63
C SER A 492 8.04 18.59 9.04
N ARG A 493 9.11 17.79 9.16
CA ARG A 493 9.79 17.49 10.43
C ARG A 493 10.66 18.64 10.99
N LEU A 494 10.89 19.71 10.22
CA LEU A 494 11.67 20.91 10.61
C LEU A 494 10.88 21.99 11.37
N TYR A 495 9.56 21.82 11.56
CA TYR A 495 8.76 22.74 12.36
C TYR A 495 8.85 22.48 13.88
N PHE A 496 9.58 21.42 14.27
CA PHE A 496 9.95 21.08 15.64
C PHE A 496 11.47 21.19 15.78
#